data_AF-A0A960UAN3-F1
#
_entry.id   AF-A0A960UAN3-F1
#
_cell.length_a   1.000
_cell.length_b   1.000
_cell.length_c   1.000
_cell.angle_alpha   90.00
_cell.angle_beta   90.00
_cell.angle_gamma   90.00
#
_symmetry.space_group_name_H-M   'P 1'
#
loop_
_entity.id
_entity.type
_entity.pdbx_description
1 polymer ?
#
loop_
_entity_poly.entity_id
_entity_poly.type
_entity_poly.pdbx_seq_one_letter_code
_entity_poly.pdbx_strand_id
1 'polypeptide(L)'
;FLNGFPTEIEDYMIVNATISMAHSLGLEVIAEGVETLEQLLALKKLSCDKVQGYFISKPLPISELKNWMEVYPKRFMNLLNEDKEYRRTL
;
A
#
# COMPACT_ATOMS: atom_id res chain seq x y z
N PHE A 1 10.78 1.63 6.73
CA PHE A 1 9.42 1.98 7.19
C PHE A 1 9.05 3.31 6.58
N LEU A 2 7.81 3.45 6.10
CA LEU A 2 7.28 4.66 5.49
C LEU A 2 6.89 5.72 6.54
N ASN A 3 7.72 5.87 7.58
CA ASN A 3 7.49 6.85 8.64
C ASN A 3 7.56 8.25 8.02
N GLY A 4 6.55 9.09 8.27
CA GLY A 4 6.44 10.43 7.67
C GLY A 4 5.76 10.45 6.29
N PHE A 5 5.78 9.37 5.53
CA PHE A 5 5.01 9.26 4.29
C PHE A 5 3.51 9.00 4.60
N PRO A 6 2.55 9.67 3.92
CA PRO A 6 2.73 10.64 2.84
C PRO A 6 2.68 12.12 3.24
N THR A 7 2.68 12.45 4.54
CA THR A 7 2.43 13.81 5.05
C THR A 7 3.66 14.71 4.98
N GLU A 8 4.83 14.15 5.28
CA GLU A 8 6.10 14.86 5.24
C GLU A 8 6.59 15.00 3.80
N ILE A 9 6.86 16.24 3.40
CA ILE A 9 7.17 16.56 2.00
C ILE A 9 8.46 15.90 1.53
N GLU A 10 9.46 15.81 2.41
CA GLU A 10 10.75 15.19 2.10
C GLU A 10 10.60 13.69 1.83
N ASP A 11 9.90 12.97 2.70
CA ASP A 11 9.61 11.54 2.53
C ASP A 11 8.78 11.28 1.27
N TYR A 12 7.77 12.11 1.01
CA TYR A 12 6.98 12.00 -0.22
C TYR A 12 7.84 12.14 -1.47
N MET A 13 8.74 13.13 -1.50
CA MET A 13 9.60 13.37 -2.67
C MET A 13 10.62 12.24 -2.86
N ILE A 14 11.20 11.71 -1.78
CA ILE A 14 12.12 10.58 -1.86
C ILE A 14 11.41 9.34 -2.40
N VAL A 15 10.21 9.02 -1.90
CA VAL A 15 9.43 7.87 -2.37
C VAL A 15 9.05 8.05 -3.84
N ASN A 16 8.55 9.22 -4.23
CA ASN A 16 8.19 9.50 -5.62
C ASN A 16 9.39 9.41 -6.58
N ALA A 17 10.53 10.00 -6.21
CA ALA A 17 11.75 9.95 -7.01
C ALA A 17 12.26 8.52 -7.16
N THR A 18 12.22 7.73 -6.08
CA THR A 18 12.65 6.32 -6.09
C THR A 18 11.78 5.47 -7.01
N ILE A 19 10.45 5.63 -6.93
CA ILE A 19 9.52 4.91 -7.82
C ILE A 19 9.78 5.29 -9.27
N SER A 20 9.84 6.59 -9.57
CA SER A 20 10.08 7.10 -10.93
C SER A 20 11.39 6.60 -11.52
N MET A 21 12.46 6.56 -10.71
CA MET A 21 13.77 6.05 -11.11
C MET A 21 13.71 4.55 -11.42
N ALA A 22 13.12 3.73 -10.55
CA ALA A 22 13.00 2.30 -10.77
C ALA A 22 12.20 1.99 -12.04
N HIS A 23 11.08 2.68 -12.27
CA HIS A 23 10.29 2.52 -13.50
C HIS A 23 11.05 2.97 -14.75
N SER A 24 11.86 4.03 -14.67
CA SER A 24 12.73 4.46 -15.78
C SER A 24 13.79 3.42 -16.13
N LEU A 25 14.15 2.55 -15.18
CA LEU A 25 15.06 1.41 -15.37
C LEU A 25 14.32 0.12 -15.77
N GLY A 26 13.00 0.15 -15.92
CA GLY A 26 12.18 -1.03 -16.21
C GLY A 26 12.08 -2.02 -15.05
N LEU A 27 12.22 -1.54 -13.81
CA LEU A 27 12.15 -2.34 -12.59
C LEU A 27 10.79 -2.17 -11.90
N GLU A 28 10.30 -3.24 -11.27
CA GLU A 28 9.15 -3.19 -10.37
C GLU A 28 9.57 -2.73 -8.96
N VAL A 29 8.68 -2.02 -8.27
CA VAL A 29 8.90 -1.50 -6.91
C VAL A 29 7.93 -2.14 -5.93
N ILE A 30 8.48 -2.60 -4.80
CA ILE A 30 7.70 -2.95 -3.62
C ILE A 30 7.94 -1.92 -2.51
N ALA A 31 6.87 -1.31 -2.03
CA ALA A 31 6.92 -0.46 -0.84
C ALA A 31 6.66 -1.30 0.41
N GLU A 32 7.66 -1.38 1.29
CA GLU A 32 7.59 -2.13 2.54
C GLU A 32 7.29 -1.23 3.75
N GLY A 33 6.47 -1.75 4.68
CA GLY A 33 6.08 -1.05 5.90
C GLY A 33 4.85 -0.15 5.73
N VAL A 34 3.88 -0.55 4.90
CA VAL A 34 2.57 0.13 4.80
C VAL A 34 1.70 -0.21 6.01
N GLU A 35 1.33 0.79 6.79
CA GLU A 35 0.60 0.64 8.05
C GLU A 35 -0.78 1.31 8.03
N THR A 36 -1.01 2.27 7.12
CA THR A 36 -2.30 2.99 7.03
C THR A 36 -2.91 2.95 5.62
N LEU A 37 -4.23 3.18 5.54
CA LEU A 37 -4.93 3.34 4.27
C LEU A 37 -4.42 4.55 3.49
N GLU A 38 -4.08 5.64 4.19
CA GLU A 38 -3.55 6.85 3.57
C GLU A 38 -2.23 6.60 2.84
N GLN A 39 -1.31 5.86 3.47
CA GLN A 39 -0.06 5.42 2.85
C GLN A 39 -0.32 4.57 1.61
N LEU A 40 -1.21 3.58 1.71
CA LEU A 40 -1.58 2.72 0.58
C LEU A 40 -2.11 3.54 -0.61
N LEU A 41 -3.01 4.49 -0.35
CA LEU A 41 -3.61 5.31 -1.38
C LEU A 41 -2.61 6.29 -2.01
N ALA A 42 -1.68 6.84 -1.22
CA ALA A 42 -0.60 7.67 -1.74
C ALA A 42 0.37 6.85 -2.62
N LEU A 43 0.79 5.66 -2.19
CA LEU A 43 1.61 4.76 -3.01
C LEU A 43 0.91 4.36 -4.32
N LYS A 44 -0.41 4.11 -4.25
CA LYS A 44 -1.21 3.84 -5.44
C LYS A 44 -1.24 5.04 -6.41
N LYS A 45 -1.34 6.27 -5.90
CA LYS A 45 -1.26 7.49 -6.73
C LYS A 45 0.11 7.66 -7.39
N LEU A 46 1.17 7.25 -6.68
CA LEU A 46 2.54 7.23 -7.20
C LEU A 46 2.83 6.04 -8.11
N SER A 47 1.82 5.22 -8.43
CA SER A 47 1.93 4.03 -9.28
C SER A 47 2.91 2.97 -8.75
N CYS A 48 3.11 2.87 -7.43
CA CYS A 48 3.90 1.78 -6.84
C CYS A 48 3.26 0.41 -7.17
N ASP A 49 4.08 -0.57 -7.58
CA ASP A 49 3.59 -1.83 -8.14
C ASP A 49 3.07 -2.80 -7.07
N LYS A 50 3.78 -2.88 -5.94
CA LYS A 50 3.49 -3.82 -4.86
C LYS A 50 3.65 -3.15 -3.51
N VAL A 51 2.93 -3.67 -2.52
CA VAL A 51 3.01 -3.19 -1.13
C VAL A 51 3.10 -4.35 -0.16
N GLN A 52 3.82 -4.12 0.93
CA GLN A 52 3.86 -5.01 2.09
C GLN A 52 3.78 -4.17 3.36
N GLY A 53 3.02 -4.63 4.35
CA GLY A 53 3.02 -4.02 5.68
C GLY A 53 1.84 -4.45 6.53
N TYR A 54 1.80 -3.93 7.76
CA TYR A 54 0.81 -4.32 8.76
C TYR A 54 -0.62 -3.90 8.41
N PHE A 55 -0.80 -2.92 7.53
CA PHE A 55 -2.10 -2.62 6.94
C PHE A 55 -2.65 -3.82 6.16
N ILE A 56 -1.76 -4.56 5.50
CA ILE A 56 -2.11 -5.76 4.74
C ILE A 56 -2.30 -6.95 5.67
N SER A 57 -1.24 -7.30 6.39
CA SER A 57 -1.27 -8.31 7.43
C SER A 57 -0.03 -8.16 8.30
N LYS A 58 -0.17 -8.48 9.58
CA LYS A 58 1.00 -8.84 10.39
C LYS A 58 1.59 -10.17 9.89
N PRO A 59 2.86 -10.51 10.24
CA PRO A 59 3.39 -11.84 10.00
C PRO A 59 2.46 -12.91 10.55
N LEU A 60 2.18 -13.93 9.76
CA LEU A 60 1.23 -15.00 10.09
C LEU A 60 1.96 -16.32 10.29
N PRO A 61 1.50 -17.16 11.23
CA PRO A 61 1.87 -18.56 11.26
C PRO A 61 1.43 -19.27 9.97
N ILE A 62 2.18 -20.29 9.56
CA ILE A 62 1.86 -21.07 8.34
C ILE A 62 0.47 -21.71 8.38
N SER A 63 -0.02 -22.07 9.57
CA SER A 63 -1.35 -22.63 9.78
C SER A 63 -2.49 -21.66 9.42
N GLU A 64 -2.24 -20.36 9.47
CA GLU A 64 -3.23 -19.32 9.19
C GLU A 64 -3.17 -18.84 7.74
N LEU A 65 -2.07 -19.11 7.02
CA LEU A 65 -1.82 -18.61 5.67
C LEU A 65 -2.94 -19.00 4.69
N LYS A 66 -3.39 -20.25 4.71
CA LYS A 66 -4.44 -20.73 3.79
C LYS A 66 -5.74 -19.95 3.96
N ASN A 67 -6.20 -19.80 5.21
CA ASN A 67 -7.42 -19.05 5.50
C ASN A 67 -7.25 -17.57 5.11
N TRP A 68 -6.09 -16.98 5.39
CA TRP A 68 -5.79 -15.62 4.99
C TRP A 68 -5.86 -15.42 3.46
N MET A 69 -5.26 -16.32 2.68
CA MET A 69 -5.29 -16.25 1.21
C MET A 69 -6.72 -16.33 0.62
N GLU A 70 -7.63 -17.03 1.29
CA GLU A 70 -9.03 -17.16 0.85
C GLU A 70 -9.91 -15.96 1.26
N VAL A 71 -9.68 -15.41 2.46
CA VAL A 71 -10.54 -14.38 3.07
C VAL A 71 -10.06 -12.97 2.78
N TYR A 72 -8.75 -12.74 2.86
CA TYR A 72 -8.18 -11.40 2.79
C TYR A 72 -8.49 -10.65 1.48
N PRO A 73 -8.38 -11.25 0.28
CA PRO A 73 -8.67 -10.54 -0.97
C PRO A 73 -10.10 -9.98 -1.03
N LYS A 74 -11.08 -10.72 -0.50
CA LYS A 74 -12.48 -10.26 -0.43
C LYS A 74 -12.64 -9.09 0.52
N ARG A 75 -12.04 -9.20 1.71
CA ARG A 75 -12.03 -8.11 2.71
C ARG A 75 -11.37 -6.85 2.17
N PHE A 76 -10.24 -6.99 1.49
CA PHE A 76 -9.50 -5.87 0.92
C PHE A 76 -10.29 -5.13 -0.16
N MET A 77 -10.97 -5.87 -1.05
CA MET A 77 -11.83 -5.27 -2.07
C MET A 77 -13.00 -4.49 -1.45
N ASN A 78 -13.61 -5.00 -0.38
CA ASN A 78 -14.67 -4.27 0.32
C ASN A 78 -14.16 -2.96 0.92
N LEU A 79 -13.00 -2.98 1.60
CA LEU A 79 -12.37 -1.78 2.18
C LEU A 79 -12.11 -0.69 1.12
N LEU A 80 -11.62 -1.08 -0.06
CA LEU A 80 -11.39 -0.14 -1.16
C LEU A 80 -12.68 0.42 -1.78
N ASN A 81 -13.78 -0.33 -1.72
CA ASN A 81 -15.06 0.12 -2.23
C ASN A 81 -15.76 1.07 -1.26
N GLU A 82 -15.69 0.80 0.04
CA GLU A 82 -16.21 1.69 1.09
C GLU A 82 -15.53 3.07 1.06
N ASP A 83 -14.20 3.14 0.83
CA ASP A 83 -13.50 4.42 0.69
C ASP A 83 -13.89 5.18 -0.59
N LYS A 84 -14.21 4.49 -1.69
CA LYS A 84 -14.73 5.13 -2.92
C LYS A 84 -16.12 5.73 -2.72
N GLU A 85 -16.95 5.08 -1.90
CA GLU A 85 -18.29 5.56 -1.57
C GLU A 85 -18.21 6.79 -0.64
N TYR A 86 -17.33 6.73 0.37
CA TYR A 86 -17.04 7.86 1.27
C TYR A 86 -16.45 9.08 0.55
N ARG A 87 -15.58 8.88 -0.44
CA ARG A 87 -15.02 9.97 -1.26
C ARG A 87 -15.97 10.53 -2.33
N ARG A 88 -17.13 9.90 -2.57
CA ARG A 88 -18.18 10.40 -3.50
C ARG A 88 -19.22 11.26 -2.81
N THR A 89 -19.33 11.18 -1.49
CA THR A 89 -20.26 11.97 -0.65
C THR A 89 -19.63 13.24 -0.07
N LEU A 90 -18.34 13.50 -0.37
CA LEU A 90 -17.63 14.76 -0.20
C LEU A 90 -17.42 15.43 -1.56
#